data_AF-A0A7R9MRN2-F1
#
_entry.id   AF-A0A7R9MRN2-F1
#
_cell.length_a   1.000
_cell.length_b   1.000
_cell.length_c   1.000
_cell.angle_alpha   90.00
_cell.angle_beta   90.00
_cell.angle_gamma   90.00
#
_symmetry.space_group_name_H-M   'P 1'
#
loop_
_entity.id
_entity.type
_entity.pdbx_description
1 polymer ?
#
loop_
_entity_poly.entity_id
_entity_poly.type
_entity_poly.pdbx_seq_one_letter_code
_entity_poly.pdbx_strand_id
1 'polypeptide(L)'
;ANHVTRKEGLEFAQRKNVQFFESSAKLDINISELFSKTFDGMIKRYVLTPILKSTLKYKAVVLGDPSVGKSAIIERLCGHPFPGDISIGTQFNSVISKINHCSVIMEFWDTNGQTGDQSLAQMMPMYYRSAHTVLLVYDIHCQQSFNNLHKYL
;
A
#
# COMPACT_ATOMS: atom_id res chain seq x y z
N ALA A 1 -21.43 17.19 1.08
CA ALA A 1 -20.75 16.77 -0.15
C ALA A 1 -20.28 15.32 0.08
N ASN A 2 -20.47 14.43 -0.89
CA ASN A 2 -20.25 12.98 -0.73
C ASN A 2 -18.76 12.57 -0.75
N HIS A 3 -17.90 13.36 -0.09
CA HIS A 3 -16.49 13.04 0.08
C HIS A 3 -16.24 12.58 1.51
N VAL A 4 -15.34 11.62 1.65
CA VAL A 4 -14.87 11.15 2.95
C VAL A 4 -13.96 12.24 3.52
N THR A 5 -14.30 12.75 4.70
CA THR A 5 -13.49 13.76 5.37
C THR A 5 -12.26 13.13 6.03
N ARG A 6 -11.22 13.93 6.21
CA ARG A 6 -10.03 13.53 6.99
C ARG A 6 -10.38 13.04 8.40
N LYS A 7 -11.38 13.67 9.03
CA LYS A 7 -11.86 13.30 10.37
C LYS A 7 -12.44 11.88 10.36
N GLU A 8 -13.31 11.55 9.40
CA GLU A 8 -13.88 10.21 9.27
C GLU A 8 -12.81 9.14 9.03
N GLY A 9 -11.84 9.43 8.15
CA GLY A 9 -10.70 8.54 7.90
C GLY A 9 -9.86 8.29 9.15
N LEU A 10 -9.57 9.35 9.92
CA LEU A 10 -8.80 9.26 11.16
C LEU A 10 -9.56 8.47 12.25
N GLU A 11 -10.85 8.75 12.45
CA GLU A 11 -11.69 8.03 13.42
C GLU A 11 -11.83 6.55 13.07
N PHE A 12 -11.92 6.21 11.77
CA PHE A 12 -11.90 4.82 11.32
C PHE A 12 -10.57 4.15 11.67
N ALA A 13 -9.44 4.78 11.34
CA ALA A 13 -8.12 4.22 11.59
C ALA A 13 -7.85 4.00 13.08
N GLN A 14 -8.25 4.96 13.94
CA GLN A 14 -8.18 4.83 15.39
C GLN A 14 -9.00 3.65 15.90
N ARG A 15 -10.26 3.52 15.46
CA ARG A 15 -11.13 2.39 15.84
C ARG A 15 -10.58 1.03 15.42
N LYS A 16 -9.85 0.98 14.30
CA LYS A 16 -9.24 -0.24 13.77
C LYS A 16 -7.80 -0.46 14.24
N ASN A 17 -7.26 0.45 15.05
CA ASN A 17 -5.85 0.45 15.49
C ASN A 17 -4.87 0.32 14.31
N VAL A 18 -5.13 1.04 13.22
CA VAL A 18 -4.26 1.13 12.03
C VAL A 18 -3.78 2.56 11.85
N GLN A 19 -2.70 2.74 11.09
CA GLN A 19 -2.20 4.07 10.73
C GLN A 19 -3.09 4.71 9.65
N PHE A 20 -3.26 6.02 9.73
CA PHE A 20 -3.98 6.81 8.74
C PHE A 20 -3.04 7.67 7.91
N PHE A 21 -3.33 7.82 6.63
CA PHE A 21 -2.54 8.63 5.71
C PHE A 21 -3.39 9.22 4.59
N GLU A 22 -3.07 10.45 4.17
CA GLU A 22 -3.66 11.10 2.98
C GLU A 22 -2.56 11.45 1.99
N SER A 23 -2.77 11.09 0.72
CA SER A 23 -1.80 11.30 -0.36
C SER A 23 -2.50 11.58 -1.67
N SER A 24 -1.78 12.20 -2.62
CA SER A 24 -2.21 12.31 -4.01
C SER A 24 -1.09 11.83 -4.93
N ALA A 25 -1.25 10.67 -5.54
CA ALA A 25 -0.31 10.18 -6.55
C ALA A 25 -0.28 11.10 -7.79
N LYS A 26 -1.40 11.73 -8.12
CA LYS A 26 -1.50 12.66 -9.26
C LYS A 26 -0.70 13.94 -9.01
N LEU A 27 -0.86 14.53 -7.82
CA LEU A 27 -0.22 15.80 -7.44
C LEU A 27 1.13 15.62 -6.74
N ASP A 28 1.57 14.37 -6.55
CA ASP A 28 2.78 14.02 -5.79
C ASP A 28 2.78 14.52 -4.34
N ILE A 29 1.61 14.54 -3.70
CA ILE A 29 1.44 15.03 -2.33
C ILE A 29 1.63 13.87 -1.36
N ASN A 30 2.51 14.08 -0.37
CA ASN A 30 2.79 13.16 0.74
C ASN A 30 3.32 11.76 0.32
N ILE A 31 3.75 11.56 -0.92
CA ILE A 31 4.27 10.26 -1.39
C ILE A 31 5.52 9.83 -0.62
N SER A 32 6.46 10.76 -0.37
CA SER A 32 7.68 10.45 0.39
C SER A 32 7.39 10.05 1.83
N GLU A 33 6.40 10.66 2.47
CA GLU A 33 6.02 10.28 3.84
C GLU A 33 5.30 8.92 3.85
N LEU A 34 4.43 8.63 2.86
CA LEU A 34 3.84 7.30 2.69
C LEU A 34 4.92 6.23 2.51
N PHE A 35 5.94 6.54 1.72
CA PHE A 35 7.11 5.68 1.54
C PHE A 35 7.78 5.43 2.89
N SER A 36 8.21 6.47 3.61
CA SER A 36 8.85 6.30 4.92
C SER A 36 8.01 5.44 5.87
N LYS A 37 6.70 5.71 6.00
CA LYS A 37 5.80 4.93 6.86
C LYS A 37 5.70 3.46 6.45
N THR A 38 5.60 3.19 5.15
CA THR A 38 5.55 1.81 4.62
C THR A 38 6.85 1.06 4.93
N PHE A 39 7.98 1.76 4.93
CA PHE A 39 9.32 1.25 5.17
C PHE A 39 9.74 1.23 6.66
N ASP A 40 9.01 1.88 7.58
CA ASP A 40 9.41 1.98 8.99
C ASP A 40 9.66 0.60 9.65
N GLY A 41 8.79 -0.37 9.39
CA GLY A 41 8.95 -1.74 9.90
C GLY A 41 10.19 -2.45 9.34
N MET A 42 10.54 -2.15 8.09
CA MET A 42 11.71 -2.67 7.40
C MET A 42 13.00 -2.09 8.00
N ILE A 43 13.07 -0.77 8.22
CA ILE A 43 14.24 -0.10 8.81
C ILE A 43 14.49 -0.60 10.24
N LYS A 44 13.44 -0.69 11.06
CA LYS A 44 13.56 -1.25 12.42
C LYS A 44 14.13 -2.66 12.39
N ARG A 45 13.66 -3.52 11.47
CA ARG A 45 14.17 -4.87 11.33
C ARG A 45 15.60 -4.89 10.82
N TYR A 46 15.95 -4.06 9.85
CA TYR A 46 17.33 -3.92 9.35
C TYR A 46 18.31 -3.60 10.49
N VAL A 47 18.00 -2.62 11.35
CA VAL A 47 18.84 -2.23 12.49
C VAL A 47 19.00 -3.36 13.51
N LEU A 48 17.94 -4.15 13.73
CA LEU A 48 17.90 -5.19 14.77
C LEU A 48 18.39 -6.56 14.29
N THR A 49 18.59 -6.79 12.98
CA THR A 49 19.00 -8.10 12.46
C THR A 49 20.53 -8.18 12.39
N PRO A 50 21.18 -9.15 13.07
CA PRO A 50 22.63 -9.37 12.93
C PRO A 50 22.98 -9.56 11.44
N ILE A 51 24.06 -8.90 11.01
CA ILE A 51 24.53 -8.76 9.62
C ILE A 51 24.88 -10.13 9.00
N LEU A 52 23.88 -10.94 8.68
CA LEU A 52 24.04 -12.27 8.09
C LEU A 52 23.37 -12.39 6.71
N LYS A 53 22.48 -11.46 6.34
CA LYS A 53 21.81 -11.45 5.02
C LYS A 53 22.25 -10.25 4.19
N SER A 54 22.85 -10.53 3.04
CA SER A 54 23.18 -9.54 2.01
C SER A 54 21.95 -8.93 1.35
N THR A 55 20.79 -9.61 1.42
CA THR A 55 19.53 -9.15 0.84
C THR A 55 18.35 -9.36 1.79
N LEU A 56 17.55 -8.32 2.00
CA LEU A 56 16.27 -8.36 2.71
C LEU A 56 15.12 -8.12 1.73
N LYS A 57 14.06 -8.91 1.84
CA LYS A 57 12.83 -8.74 1.08
C LYS A 57 11.70 -8.33 2.00
N TYR A 58 10.92 -7.35 1.58
CA TYR A 58 9.80 -6.82 2.33
C TYR A 58 8.56 -6.77 1.43
N LYS A 59 7.50 -7.45 1.85
CA LYS A 59 6.27 -7.59 1.07
C LYS A 59 5.23 -6.59 1.57
N ALA A 60 4.83 -5.65 0.73
CA ALA A 60 3.69 -4.77 0.94
C ALA A 60 2.52 -5.24 0.07
N VAL A 61 1.37 -5.50 0.69
CA VAL A 61 0.14 -5.87 -0.03
C VAL A 61 -0.75 -4.63 -0.12
N VAL A 62 -1.24 -4.30 -1.31
CA VAL A 62 -2.09 -3.12 -1.53
C VAL A 62 -3.51 -3.57 -1.87
N LEU A 63 -4.46 -3.15 -1.03
CA LEU A 63 -5.86 -3.57 -1.07
C LEU A 63 -6.78 -2.36 -1.15
N GLY A 64 -7.97 -2.56 -1.68
CA GLY A 64 -8.98 -1.53 -1.89
C GLY A 64 -9.74 -1.75 -3.18
N ASP A 65 -10.85 -1.04 -3.32
CA ASP A 65 -11.74 -1.12 -4.48
C ASP A 65 -11.01 -0.84 -5.82
N PRO A 66 -11.55 -1.30 -6.96
CA PRO A 66 -11.08 -0.84 -8.27
C PRO A 66 -11.00 0.68 -8.37
N SER A 67 -10.04 1.17 -9.15
CA SER A 67 -9.92 2.59 -9.52
C SER A 67 -9.65 3.60 -8.39
N VAL A 68 -9.41 3.16 -7.14
CA VAL A 68 -9.05 4.05 -6.03
C VAL A 68 -7.60 4.58 -6.08
N GLY A 69 -6.84 4.25 -7.12
CA GLY A 69 -5.46 4.74 -7.32
C GLY A 69 -4.34 3.86 -6.74
N LYS A 70 -4.61 2.58 -6.41
CA LYS A 70 -3.59 1.63 -5.90
C LYS A 70 -2.35 1.58 -6.78
N SER A 71 -2.51 1.26 -8.07
CA SER A 71 -1.40 1.15 -9.01
C SER A 71 -0.65 2.48 -9.16
N ALA A 72 -1.36 3.61 -9.20
CA ALA A 72 -0.75 4.93 -9.28
C ALA A 72 0.10 5.29 -8.05
N ILE A 73 -0.36 4.91 -6.85
CA ILE A 73 0.42 5.05 -5.62
C ILE A 73 1.68 4.17 -5.70
N ILE A 74 1.55 2.92 -6.15
CA ILE A 74 2.68 2.00 -6.29
C ILE A 74 3.73 2.57 -7.27
N GLU A 75 3.33 3.06 -8.44
CA GLU A 75 4.26 3.69 -9.40
C GLU A 75 5.02 4.86 -8.76
N ARG A 76 4.32 5.71 -8.00
CA ARG A 76 4.94 6.82 -7.27
C ARG A 76 5.90 6.37 -6.17
N LEU A 77 5.53 5.33 -5.41
CA LEU A 77 6.42 4.71 -4.42
C LEU A 77 7.65 4.08 -5.08
N CYS A 78 7.54 3.66 -6.34
CA CYS A 78 8.66 3.22 -7.16
C CYS A 78 9.53 4.34 -7.75
N GLY A 79 9.16 5.61 -7.53
CA GLY A 79 9.85 6.75 -8.12
C GLY A 79 9.53 6.96 -9.60
N HIS A 80 8.50 6.29 -10.13
CA HIS A 80 8.01 6.49 -11.48
C HIS A 80 7.03 7.68 -11.54
N PRO A 81 6.87 8.32 -12.72
CA PRO A 81 5.85 9.36 -12.90
C PRO A 81 4.43 8.79 -12.73
N PHE A 82 3.46 9.68 -12.50
CA PHE A 82 2.05 9.30 -12.44
C PHE A 82 1.62 8.65 -13.77
N PRO A 83 0.98 7.46 -13.77
CA PRO A 83 0.73 6.67 -14.97
C PRO A 83 -0.36 7.23 -15.94
N GLY A 84 -0.85 8.45 -15.72
CA GLY A 84 -1.91 9.04 -16.55
C GLY A 84 -3.20 8.23 -16.51
N ASP A 85 -3.99 8.26 -17.60
CA ASP A 85 -5.25 7.50 -17.71
C ASP A 85 -5.03 6.02 -18.09
N ILE A 86 -3.78 5.61 -18.35
CA ILE A 86 -3.45 4.25 -18.72
C ILE A 86 -3.17 3.47 -17.43
N SER A 87 -4.21 2.82 -16.89
CA SER A 87 -4.03 1.81 -15.86
C SER A 87 -3.42 0.56 -16.48
N ILE A 88 -2.10 0.55 -16.67
CA ILE A 88 -1.38 -0.70 -16.94
C ILE A 88 -1.54 -1.52 -15.66
N GLY A 89 -2.26 -2.65 -15.74
CA GLY A 89 -2.58 -3.49 -14.60
C GLY A 89 -1.33 -4.15 -14.02
N THR A 90 -0.53 -3.41 -13.25
CA THR A 90 0.73 -3.89 -12.69
C THR A 90 0.44 -4.80 -11.51
N GLN A 91 0.37 -6.12 -11.75
CA GLN A 91 0.15 -7.13 -10.70
C GLN A 91 1.29 -7.22 -9.67
N PHE A 92 2.47 -6.70 -10.00
CA PHE A 92 3.65 -6.73 -9.13
C PHE A 92 4.63 -5.62 -9.53
N ASN A 93 5.08 -4.83 -8.55
CA ASN A 93 6.12 -3.83 -8.71
C ASN A 93 7.13 -3.95 -7.57
N SER A 94 8.38 -3.56 -7.80
CA SER A 94 9.39 -3.61 -6.73
C SER A 94 10.37 -2.47 -6.80
N VAL A 95 10.83 -2.05 -5.62
CA VAL A 95 11.87 -1.04 -5.44
C VAL A 95 13.05 -1.68 -4.75
N ILE A 96 14.24 -1.50 -5.34
CA ILE A 96 15.48 -1.96 -4.74
C ILE A 96 16.22 -0.74 -4.21
N SER A 97 16.51 -0.75 -2.91
CA SER A 97 17.33 0.27 -2.26
C SER A 97 18.53 -0.39 -1.58
N LYS A 98 19.69 0.24 -1.65
CA LYS A 98 20.89 -0.22 -0.93
C LYS A 98 21.00 0.57 0.38
N ILE A 99 20.99 -0.14 1.49
CA ILE A 99 21.20 0.42 2.83
C ILE A 99 22.50 -0.19 3.38
N ASN A 100 23.56 0.61 3.39
CA ASN A 100 24.94 0.19 3.65
C ASN A 100 25.34 -1.03 2.79
N HIS A 101 25.62 -2.18 3.43
CA HIS A 101 26.03 -3.43 2.78
C HIS A 101 24.86 -4.38 2.48
N CYS A 102 23.61 -3.96 2.69
CA CYS A 102 22.43 -4.78 2.46
C CYS A 102 21.60 -4.23 1.31
N SER A 103 21.19 -5.10 0.40
CA SER A 103 20.20 -4.80 -0.63
C SER A 103 18.81 -5.04 -0.06
N VAL A 104 17.95 -4.04 -0.09
CA VAL A 104 16.58 -4.17 0.39
C VAL A 104 15.62 -4.05 -0.77
N ILE A 105 14.78 -5.07 -0.92
CA ILE A 105 13.80 -5.18 -1.99
C ILE A 105 12.42 -5.02 -1.37
N MET A 106 11.75 -3.92 -1.68
CA MET A 106 10.32 -3.80 -1.40
C MET A 106 9.52 -4.34 -2.57
N GLU A 107 8.65 -5.29 -2.29
CA GLU A 107 7.76 -5.94 -3.25
C GLU A 107 6.32 -5.46 -2.98
N PHE A 108 5.73 -4.75 -3.94
CA PHE A 108 4.34 -4.31 -3.91
C PHE A 108 3.46 -5.30 -4.67
N TRP A 109 2.46 -5.83 -3.97
CA TRP A 109 1.49 -6.77 -4.52
C TRP A 109 0.17 -6.02 -4.73
N ASP A 110 -0.07 -5.57 -5.96
CA ASP A 110 -1.35 -4.99 -6.36
C ASP A 110 -2.36 -6.11 -6.59
N THR A 111 -3.50 -6.01 -5.92
CA THR A 111 -4.57 -7.01 -6.06
C THR A 111 -5.51 -6.73 -7.23
N ASN A 112 -5.23 -5.73 -8.07
CA ASN A 112 -6.04 -5.29 -9.21
C ASN A 112 -7.53 -5.03 -8.87
N GLY A 113 -7.89 -4.96 -7.57
CA GLY A 113 -9.28 -4.81 -7.13
C GLY A 113 -10.21 -5.90 -7.65
N GLN A 114 -9.81 -7.18 -7.69
CA GLN A 114 -10.72 -8.25 -8.15
C GLN A 114 -12.07 -8.17 -7.40
N THR A 115 -13.12 -7.85 -8.16
CA THR A 115 -14.48 -7.61 -7.65
C THR A 115 -15.20 -8.93 -7.47
N GLY A 116 -15.16 -9.45 -6.25
CA GLY A 116 -16.03 -10.51 -5.80
C GLY A 116 -15.73 -10.82 -4.34
N ASP A 117 -16.70 -10.65 -3.45
CA ASP A 117 -16.53 -10.96 -2.02
C ASP A 117 -16.02 -12.41 -1.82
N GLN A 118 -16.33 -13.33 -2.76
CA GLN A 118 -15.86 -14.72 -2.74
C GLN A 118 -14.43 -14.91 -3.29
N SER A 119 -13.99 -14.17 -4.32
CA SER A 119 -12.64 -14.32 -4.87
C SER A 119 -11.61 -13.63 -3.98
N LEU A 120 -11.95 -12.47 -3.42
CA LEU A 120 -11.09 -11.77 -2.47
C LEU A 120 -10.84 -12.62 -1.22
N ALA A 121 -11.89 -13.14 -0.56
CA ALA A 121 -11.74 -13.96 0.65
C ALA A 121 -10.93 -15.25 0.40
N GLN A 122 -11.05 -15.86 -0.78
CA GLN A 122 -10.27 -17.06 -1.14
C GLN A 122 -8.80 -16.75 -1.47
N MET A 123 -8.52 -15.57 -2.04
CA MET A 123 -7.16 -15.17 -2.40
C MET A 123 -6.42 -14.47 -1.25
N MET A 124 -7.15 -13.86 -0.31
CA MET A 124 -6.61 -13.15 0.85
C MET A 124 -5.56 -13.97 1.61
N PRO A 125 -5.77 -15.26 1.98
CA PRO A 125 -4.75 -16.06 2.64
C PRO A 125 -3.41 -16.12 1.89
N MET A 126 -3.44 -16.15 0.55
CA MET A 126 -2.22 -16.15 -0.27
C MET A 126 -1.55 -14.77 -0.32
N TYR A 127 -2.34 -13.69 -0.35
CA TYR A 127 -1.81 -12.33 -0.34
C TYR A 127 -1.23 -11.96 1.04
N TYR A 128 -1.94 -12.23 2.13
CA TYR A 128 -1.48 -11.99 3.51
C TYR A 128 -0.31 -12.87 3.92
N ARG A 129 -0.16 -14.07 3.33
CA ARG A 129 0.98 -14.94 3.65
C ARG A 129 2.28 -14.19 3.37
N SER A 130 3.07 -14.04 4.43
CA SER A 130 4.36 -13.32 4.44
C SER A 130 4.26 -11.83 4.10
N ALA A 131 3.07 -11.23 4.17
CA ALA A 131 2.92 -9.77 4.12
C ALA A 131 3.57 -9.16 5.36
N HIS A 132 4.40 -8.15 5.15
CA HIS A 132 5.01 -7.41 6.24
C HIS A 132 4.26 -6.10 6.53
N THR A 133 3.69 -5.49 5.49
CA THR A 133 2.80 -4.33 5.59
C THR A 133 1.59 -4.54 4.66
N VAL A 134 0.44 -4.01 5.07
CA VAL A 134 -0.78 -3.99 4.26
C VAL A 134 -1.21 -2.52 4.14
N LEU A 135 -1.43 -2.07 2.91
CA LEU A 135 -1.92 -0.74 2.59
C LEU A 135 -3.38 -0.86 2.16
N LEU A 136 -4.28 -0.29 2.96
CA LEU A 136 -5.70 -0.16 2.63
C LEU A 136 -5.93 1.19 1.97
N VAL A 137 -6.41 1.18 0.73
CA VAL A 137 -6.55 2.38 -0.11
C VAL A 137 -8.01 2.62 -0.47
N TYR A 138 -8.45 3.86 -0.37
CA TYR A 138 -9.76 4.33 -0.82
C TYR A 138 -9.62 5.70 -1.49
N ASP A 139 -10.59 6.07 -2.32
CA ASP A 139 -10.66 7.40 -2.91
C ASP A 139 -11.51 8.31 -2.03
N ILE A 140 -10.95 9.45 -1.61
CA ILE A 140 -11.63 10.46 -0.78
C ILE A 140 -12.90 11.01 -1.45
N HIS A 141 -12.98 10.98 -2.78
CA HIS A 141 -14.16 11.41 -3.53
C HIS A 141 -15.19 10.29 -3.73
N CYS A 142 -14.95 9.08 -3.23
CA CYS A 142 -15.82 7.93 -3.36
C CYS A 142 -16.14 7.31 -1.99
N GLN A 143 -17.23 7.76 -1.36
CA GLN A 143 -17.71 7.23 -0.07
C GLN A 143 -17.88 5.71 -0.06
N GLN A 144 -18.32 5.12 -1.19
CA GLN A 144 -18.50 3.67 -1.29
C GLN A 144 -17.17 2.91 -1.11
N SER A 145 -16.07 3.44 -1.68
CA SER A 145 -14.75 2.81 -1.56
C SER A 145 -14.25 2.78 -0.12
N PHE A 146 -14.57 3.81 0.66
CA PHE A 146 -14.28 3.86 2.10
C PHE A 146 -15.13 2.89 2.89
N ASN A 147 -16.44 2.83 2.61
CA ASN A 147 -17.34 1.88 3.27
C ASN A 147 -16.93 0.42 3.00
N ASN A 148 -16.39 0.14 1.82
CA ASN A 148 -15.92 -1.18 1.41
C ASN A 148 -14.59 -1.60 2.09
N LEU A 149 -13.87 -0.70 2.77
CA LEU A 149 -12.62 -1.05 3.48
C LEU A 149 -12.80 -2.19 4.49
N HIS A 150 -13.99 -2.29 5.09
CA HIS A 150 -14.33 -3.35 6.05
C HIS A 150 -14.22 -4.76 5.48
N LYS A 151 -14.28 -4.93 4.16
CA LYS A 151 -14.14 -6.23 3.49
C LYS A 151 -12.71 -6.78 3.54
N TYR A 152 -11.74 -5.90 3.79
CA TYR A 152 -10.31 -6.22 3.76
C TYR A 152 -9.69 -6.36 5.15
N LEU A 153 -10.42 -6.00 6.21
CA LEU A 153 -9.98 -6.02 7.62
C LEU A 153 -10.46 -7.28 8.34
#